data_AF-A0A0F4V6M3-F1
#
_entry.id   AF-A0A0F4V6M3-F1
#
_cell.length_a   1.000
_cell.length_b   1.000
_cell.length_c   1.000
_cell.angle_alpha   90.00
_cell.angle_beta   90.00
_cell.angle_gamma   90.00
#
_symmetry.space_group_name_H-M   'P 1'
#
loop_
_entity.id
_entity.type
_entity.pdbx_description
1 polymer ?
#
loop_
_entity_poly.entity_id
_entity_poly.type
_entity_poly.pdbx_seq_one_letter_code
_entity_poly.pdbx_strand_id
1 'polypeptide(L)'
;MILLGLAMLGAQKFEFALYGMASHLKAHDRRFKDLTAEEFLRGDGTKTKQTLGAIAQTYGAQFQFDGDELMRFVIDRNLIAHDYWRLTRAKINGGRTLPNPKEFLLNFIKRCDTWTRLCQGWITLAKTAAAELSGRLDEINETPESIQKMLEYLIHVLERPAAEKPAEES
;
A
#
# COMPACT_ATOMS: atom_id res chain seq x y z
N MET A 1 -1.48 -14.36 19.01
CA MET A 1 -2.80 -13.71 18.80
C MET A 1 -2.63 -12.21 18.59
N ILE A 2 -1.99 -11.46 19.50
CA ILE A 2 -1.78 -10.00 19.36
C ILE A 2 -1.11 -9.62 18.02
N LEU A 3 0.01 -10.26 17.68
CA LEU A 3 0.71 -9.97 16.42
C LEU A 3 -0.10 -10.27 15.15
N LEU A 4 -0.97 -11.29 15.20
CA LEU A 4 -1.82 -11.63 14.04
C LEU A 4 -2.86 -10.55 13.81
N GLY A 5 -3.52 -10.08 14.89
CA GLY A 5 -4.47 -8.98 14.82
C GLY A 5 -3.82 -7.67 14.37
N LEU A 6 -2.63 -7.35 14.89
CA LEU A 6 -1.86 -6.17 14.48
C LEU A 6 -1.45 -6.23 13.00
N ALA A 7 -1.03 -7.40 12.51
CA ALA A 7 -0.69 -7.59 11.10
C ALA A 7 -1.91 -7.35 10.20
N MET A 8 -3.06 -7.93 10.54
CA MET A 8 -4.30 -7.73 9.76
C MET A 8 -4.79 -6.29 9.80
N LEU A 9 -4.73 -5.63 10.95
CA LEU A 9 -5.08 -4.21 11.08
C LEU A 9 -4.12 -3.32 10.27
N GLY A 10 -2.82 -3.60 10.32
CA GLY A 10 -1.81 -2.91 9.53
C GLY A 10 -2.08 -3.05 8.03
N ALA A 11 -2.42 -4.25 7.57
CA ALA A 11 -2.80 -4.49 6.18
C ALA A 11 -4.03 -3.69 5.77
N GLN A 12 -5.08 -3.64 6.60
CA GLN A 12 -6.28 -2.84 6.32
C GLN A 12 -5.99 -1.34 6.24
N LYS A 13 -5.16 -0.81 7.15
CA LYS A 13 -4.75 0.61 7.12
C LYS A 13 -3.98 0.95 5.86
N PHE A 14 -3.05 0.07 5.46
CA PHE A 14 -2.29 0.26 4.25
C PHE A 14 -3.18 0.16 2.99
N GLU A 15 -4.08 -0.83 2.94
CA GLU A 15 -5.05 -0.97 1.85
C GLU A 15 -5.88 0.32 1.74
N PHE A 16 -6.46 0.81 2.83
CA PHE A 16 -7.16 2.09 2.86
C PHE A 16 -6.33 3.28 2.34
N ALA A 17 -5.04 3.36 2.68
CA ALA A 17 -4.16 4.41 2.19
C ALA A 17 -3.96 4.35 0.68
N LEU A 18 -3.76 3.15 0.12
CA LEU A 18 -3.65 2.94 -1.33
C LEU A 18 -4.96 3.28 -2.06
N TYR A 19 -6.10 2.92 -1.47
CA TYR A 19 -7.41 3.34 -1.95
C TYR A 19 -7.51 4.87 -2.04
N GLY A 20 -7.08 5.58 -0.99
CA GLY A 20 -7.02 7.04 -0.97
C GLY A 20 -6.16 7.61 -2.10
N MET A 21 -4.96 7.07 -2.30
CA MET A 21 -4.07 7.49 -3.40
C MET A 21 -4.68 7.25 -4.78
N ALA A 22 -5.28 6.07 -4.99
CA ALA A 22 -5.92 5.72 -6.26
C ALA A 22 -7.09 6.66 -6.59
N SER A 23 -7.86 7.09 -5.58
CA SER A 23 -8.98 8.02 -5.78
C SER A 23 -8.55 9.41 -6.29
N HIS A 24 -7.31 9.81 -6.01
CA HIS A 24 -6.73 11.07 -6.48
C HIS A 24 -6.13 10.99 -7.89
N LEU A 25 -5.87 9.78 -8.39
CA LEU A 25 -5.43 9.59 -9.76
C LEU A 25 -6.66 9.54 -10.67
N LYS A 26 -6.64 10.28 -11.78
CA LYS A 26 -7.68 10.15 -12.81
C LYS A 26 -7.69 8.69 -13.26
N ALA A 27 -8.77 7.98 -12.93
CA ALA A 27 -8.91 6.58 -13.28
C ALA A 27 -8.91 6.43 -14.81
N HIS A 28 -7.81 5.91 -15.37
CA HIS A 28 -7.79 5.44 -16.75
C HIS A 28 -8.65 4.19 -16.92
N ASP A 29 -8.83 3.44 -15.85
CA ASP A 29 -9.61 2.21 -15.80
C ASP A 29 -10.96 2.46 -15.10
N ARG A 30 -12.05 2.16 -15.82
CA ARG A 30 -13.43 2.31 -15.35
C ARG A 30 -13.70 1.59 -14.04
N ARG A 31 -12.93 0.53 -13.73
CA ARG A 31 -13.04 -0.16 -12.45
C ARG A 31 -12.89 0.83 -11.29
N PHE A 32 -11.94 1.76 -11.35
CA PHE A 32 -11.52 2.64 -10.25
C PHE A 32 -12.17 4.03 -10.27
N LYS A 33 -13.12 4.26 -11.19
CA LYS A 33 -13.67 5.59 -11.49
C LYS A 33 -14.44 6.24 -10.33
N ASP A 34 -14.95 5.44 -9.40
CA ASP A 34 -15.77 5.91 -8.27
C ASP A 34 -15.20 5.47 -6.92
N LEU A 35 -13.91 5.11 -6.87
CA LEU A 35 -13.29 4.63 -5.65
C LEU A 35 -13.25 5.73 -4.58
N THR A 36 -14.08 5.60 -3.54
CA THR A 36 -14.05 6.52 -2.40
C THR A 36 -13.63 5.84 -1.11
N ALA A 37 -12.98 6.61 -0.23
CA ALA A 37 -12.67 6.17 1.13
C ALA A 37 -13.94 5.71 1.88
N GLU A 38 -15.08 6.34 1.60
CA GLU A 38 -16.35 6.00 2.20
C GLU A 38 -16.88 4.63 1.74
N GLU A 39 -16.74 4.29 0.46
CA GLU A 39 -17.10 2.96 -0.06
C GLU A 39 -16.23 1.86 0.54
N PHE A 40 -14.94 2.11 0.73
CA PHE A 40 -14.06 1.17 1.44
C PHE A 40 -14.52 0.93 2.88
N LEU A 41 -14.86 2.00 3.61
CA LEU A 41 -15.25 1.92 5.03
C LEU A 41 -16.66 1.36 5.25
N ARG A 42 -17.59 1.54 4.30
CA ARG A 42 -18.96 1.03 4.39
C ARG A 42 -19.05 -0.50 4.27
N GLY A 43 -17.96 -1.17 3.83
CA GLY A 43 -17.80 -2.61 4.01
C GLY A 43 -18.70 -3.50 3.15
N ASP A 44 -19.34 -2.97 2.10
CA ASP A 44 -20.01 -3.82 1.10
C ASP A 44 -18.95 -4.48 0.21
N GLY A 45 -18.32 -5.54 0.74
CA GLY A 45 -17.26 -6.31 0.07
C GLY A 45 -17.70 -6.94 -1.26
N THR A 46 -18.99 -6.89 -1.61
CA THR A 46 -19.49 -7.29 -2.93
C THR A 46 -19.27 -6.22 -4.01
N LYS A 47 -19.11 -4.95 -3.59
CA LYS A 47 -18.84 -3.78 -4.45
C LYS A 47 -17.38 -3.38 -4.45
N THR A 48 -16.65 -3.59 -3.36
CA THR A 48 -15.18 -3.47 -3.31
C THR A 48 -14.50 -4.68 -3.98
N LYS A 49 -14.81 -4.90 -5.26
CA LYS A 49 -14.20 -5.96 -6.10
C LYS A 49 -12.71 -5.74 -6.38
N GLN A 50 -12.19 -4.59 -5.98
CA GLN A 50 -10.80 -4.22 -6.23
C GLN A 50 -9.95 -4.62 -5.06
N THR A 51 -9.34 -5.78 -5.17
CA THR A 51 -8.41 -6.22 -4.15
C THR A 51 -7.19 -5.30 -4.12
N LEU A 52 -6.49 -5.25 -2.98
CA LEU A 52 -5.13 -4.72 -2.88
C LEU A 52 -4.24 -5.11 -4.07
N GLY A 53 -4.38 -6.34 -4.59
CA GLY A 53 -3.68 -6.81 -5.79
C GLY A 53 -4.06 -6.07 -7.08
N ALA A 54 -5.33 -5.71 -7.28
CA ALA A 54 -5.77 -4.94 -8.45
C ALA A 54 -5.23 -3.50 -8.42
N ILE A 55 -5.23 -2.87 -7.24
CA ILE A 55 -4.66 -1.53 -7.04
C ILE A 55 -3.14 -1.58 -7.29
N ALA A 56 -2.47 -2.57 -6.71
CA ALA A 56 -1.03 -2.78 -6.87
C ALA A 56 -0.63 -2.90 -8.33
N GLN A 57 -1.32 -3.74 -9.10
CA GLN A 57 -1.03 -3.96 -10.51
C GLN A 57 -1.28 -2.71 -11.37
N THR A 58 -2.33 -1.96 -11.07
CA THR A 58 -2.76 -0.83 -11.92
C THR A 58 -1.95 0.43 -11.62
N TYR A 59 -1.65 0.69 -10.35
CA TYR A 59 -1.11 1.97 -9.89
C TYR A 59 0.28 1.86 -9.26
N GLY A 60 0.84 0.66 -9.04
CA GLY A 60 2.13 0.48 -8.36
C GLY A 60 3.26 1.31 -8.98
N ALA A 61 3.38 1.26 -10.31
CA ALA A 61 4.37 2.07 -11.04
C ALA A 61 4.17 3.59 -10.83
N GLN A 62 2.92 4.07 -10.81
CA GLN A 62 2.60 5.48 -10.62
C GLN A 62 2.84 5.94 -9.18
N PHE A 63 2.64 5.05 -8.22
CA PHE A 63 2.94 5.29 -6.81
C PHE A 63 4.42 5.16 -6.47
N GLN A 64 5.26 4.80 -7.45
CA GLN A 64 6.67 4.53 -7.23
C GLN A 64 6.91 3.46 -6.16
N PHE A 65 5.96 2.53 -6.06
CA PHE A 65 6.05 1.32 -5.27
C PHE A 65 6.37 0.19 -6.25
N ASP A 66 7.57 -0.38 -6.15
CA ASP A 66 7.98 -1.53 -6.93
C ASP A 66 6.87 -2.59 -6.92
N GLY A 67 6.38 -2.95 -8.11
CA GLY A 67 5.31 -3.93 -8.28
C GLY A 67 5.64 -5.25 -7.59
N ASP A 68 6.90 -5.66 -7.52
CA ASP A 68 7.32 -6.90 -6.88
C ASP A 68 7.18 -6.84 -5.36
N GLU A 69 7.54 -5.73 -4.72
CA GLU A 69 7.38 -5.56 -3.27
C GLU A 69 5.91 -5.51 -2.87
N LEU A 70 5.09 -4.82 -3.65
CA LEU A 70 3.66 -4.70 -3.38
C LEU A 70 2.92 -6.02 -3.66
N MET A 71 3.32 -6.75 -4.71
CA MET A 71 2.81 -8.10 -4.96
C MET A 71 3.23 -9.07 -3.86
N ARG A 72 4.47 -8.98 -3.37
CA ARG A 72 4.94 -9.76 -2.22
C ARG A 72 4.15 -9.43 -0.96
N PHE A 73 3.81 -8.16 -0.74
CA PHE A 73 2.93 -7.75 0.34
C PHE A 73 1.55 -8.42 0.24
N VAL A 74 0.94 -8.45 -0.95
CA VAL A 74 -0.35 -9.12 -1.18
C VAL A 74 -0.27 -10.62 -0.88
N ILE A 75 0.80 -11.28 -1.32
CA ILE A 75 1.06 -12.70 -1.03
C ILE A 75 1.14 -12.93 0.47
N ASP A 76 1.94 -12.13 1.18
CA ASP A 76 2.12 -12.25 2.62
C ASP A 76 0.80 -12.00 3.37
N ARG A 77 0.02 -10.99 2.97
CA ARG A 77 -1.30 -10.68 3.52
C ARG A 77 -2.27 -11.85 3.35
N ASN A 78 -2.30 -12.46 2.18
CA ASN A 78 -3.17 -13.61 1.89
C ASN A 78 -2.74 -14.84 2.69
N LEU A 79 -1.44 -15.08 2.85
CA LEU A 79 -0.92 -16.12 3.74
C LEU A 79 -1.38 -15.88 5.17
N ILE A 80 -1.27 -14.64 5.67
CA ILE A 80 -1.69 -14.27 7.03
C ILE A 80 -3.20 -14.52 7.22
N ALA A 81 -4.01 -14.09 6.25
CA ALA A 81 -5.46 -14.16 6.34
C ALA A 81 -6.02 -15.58 6.20
N HIS A 82 -5.43 -16.41 5.33
CA HIS A 82 -6.03 -17.70 4.94
C HIS A 82 -5.26 -18.92 5.44
N ASP A 83 -3.93 -18.83 5.55
CA ASP A 83 -3.07 -20.01 5.73
C ASP A 83 -2.26 -20.01 7.03
N TYR A 84 -2.17 -18.89 7.74
CA TYR A 84 -1.28 -18.72 8.89
C TYR A 84 -1.50 -19.78 9.98
N TRP A 85 -2.76 -20.06 10.36
CA TRP A 85 -3.06 -21.08 11.36
C TRP A 85 -2.60 -22.47 10.90
N ARG A 86 -2.87 -22.82 9.64
CA ARG A 86 -2.45 -24.09 9.04
C ARG A 86 -0.93 -24.24 9.08
N LEU A 87 -0.20 -23.20 8.70
CA LEU A 87 1.27 -23.25 8.57
C LEU A 87 2.02 -23.17 9.91
N THR A 88 1.35 -22.78 11.01
CA THR A 88 2.00 -22.56 12.31
C THR A 88 1.53 -23.49 13.42
N ARG A 89 0.31 -24.04 13.32
CA ARG A 89 -0.33 -24.81 14.40
C ARG A 89 -0.84 -26.17 13.94
N ALA A 90 -1.22 -26.34 12.67
CA ALA A 90 -1.62 -27.64 12.16
C ALA A 90 -0.36 -28.48 11.87
N LYS A 91 0.01 -29.38 12.78
CA LYS A 91 1.07 -30.37 12.54
C LYS A 91 0.55 -31.42 11.56
N ILE A 92 0.70 -31.16 10.27
CA ILE A 92 0.37 -32.09 9.19
C ILE A 92 1.67 -32.76 8.74
N ASN A 93 1.72 -34.10 8.76
CA ASN A 93 2.88 -34.86 8.29
C ASN A 93 3.16 -34.53 6.80
N GLY A 94 4.40 -34.14 6.50
CA GLY A 94 4.81 -33.69 5.15
C GLY A 94 4.25 -32.32 4.74
N GLY A 95 3.54 -31.62 5.64
CA GLY A 95 2.99 -30.30 5.38
C GLY A 95 4.04 -29.20 5.38
N ARG A 96 3.80 -28.13 4.61
CA ARG A 96 4.63 -26.92 4.66
C ARG A 96 4.47 -26.24 6.03
N THR A 97 5.58 -25.76 6.59
CA THR A 97 5.61 -24.97 7.82
C THR A 97 6.12 -23.57 7.53
N LEU A 98 5.62 -22.58 8.27
CA LEU A 98 6.14 -21.22 8.19
C LEU A 98 7.37 -21.10 9.11
N PRO A 99 8.58 -20.86 8.58
CA PRO A 99 9.74 -20.60 9.43
C PRO A 99 9.57 -19.28 10.18
N ASN A 100 9.97 -19.26 11.46
CA ASN A 100 9.95 -18.09 12.33
C ASN A 100 8.65 -17.24 12.28
N PRO A 101 7.47 -17.79 12.61
CA PRO A 101 6.19 -17.11 12.42
C PRO A 101 6.07 -15.75 13.11
N LYS A 102 6.70 -15.61 14.29
CA LYS A 102 6.71 -14.35 15.05
C LYS A 102 7.47 -13.25 14.29
N GLU A 103 8.64 -13.57 13.77
CA GLU A 103 9.48 -12.64 13.03
C GLU A 103 8.82 -12.24 11.71
N PHE A 104 8.22 -13.21 11.02
CA PHE A 104 7.41 -12.96 9.82
C PHE A 104 6.32 -11.91 10.08
N LEU A 105 5.54 -12.05 11.17
CA LEU A 105 4.50 -11.08 11.52
C LEU A 105 5.08 -9.71 11.89
N LEU A 106 6.17 -9.65 12.65
CA LEU A 106 6.81 -8.38 13.02
C LEU A 106 7.32 -7.63 11.79
N ASN A 107 7.98 -8.33 10.87
CA ASN A 107 8.47 -7.76 9.62
C ASN A 107 7.33 -7.32 8.71
N PHE A 108 6.22 -8.07 8.68
CA PHE A 108 5.02 -7.67 7.96
C PHE A 108 4.40 -6.39 8.54
N ILE A 109 4.23 -6.29 9.87
CA ILE A 109 3.71 -5.09 10.54
C ILE A 109 4.61 -3.87 10.24
N LYS A 110 5.94 -4.02 10.37
CA LYS A 110 6.89 -2.95 10.07
C LYS A 110 6.77 -2.47 8.61
N ARG A 111 6.55 -3.39 7.67
CA ARG A 111 6.27 -3.05 6.27
C ARG A 111 4.96 -2.28 6.15
N CYS A 112 3.86 -2.74 6.75
CA CYS A 112 2.59 -1.99 6.75
C CYS A 112 2.77 -0.54 7.21
N ASP A 113 3.48 -0.33 8.33
CA ASP A 113 3.70 1.00 8.89
C ASP A 113 4.55 1.88 7.96
N THR A 114 5.64 1.33 7.42
CA THR A 114 6.53 2.04 6.50
C THR A 114 5.78 2.46 5.24
N TRP A 115 5.08 1.52 4.62
CA TRP A 115 4.34 1.76 3.39
C TRP A 115 3.18 2.72 3.60
N THR A 116 2.49 2.65 4.75
CA THR A 116 1.45 3.62 5.10
C THR A 116 2.03 5.04 5.22
N ARG A 117 3.22 5.21 5.82
CA ARG A 117 3.88 6.52 5.88
C ARG A 117 4.28 7.03 4.50
N LEU A 118 4.78 6.15 3.62
CA LEU A 118 5.10 6.51 2.23
C LEU A 118 3.85 6.96 1.47
N CYS A 119 2.73 6.25 1.60
CA CYS A 119 1.45 6.67 1.02
C CYS A 119 1.02 8.06 1.51
N GLN A 120 1.16 8.32 2.82
CA GLN A 120 0.84 9.62 3.40
C GLN A 120 1.76 10.73 2.87
N GLY A 121 3.06 10.44 2.73
CA GLY A 121 4.02 11.36 2.13
C GLY A 121 3.69 11.71 0.69
N TRP A 122 3.30 10.70 -0.12
CA TRP A 122 2.82 10.92 -1.48
C TRP A 122 1.58 11.81 -1.51
N ILE A 123 0.60 11.57 -0.63
CA ILE A 123 -0.64 12.38 -0.56
C ILE A 123 -0.30 13.83 -0.22
N THR A 124 0.58 14.08 0.75
CA THR A 124 1.05 15.43 1.09
C THR A 124 1.71 16.10 -0.10
N LEU A 125 2.63 15.40 -0.79
CA LEU A 125 3.28 15.93 -1.99
C LEU A 125 2.26 16.29 -3.08
N ALA A 126 1.30 15.40 -3.36
CA ALA A 126 0.26 15.61 -4.36
C ALA A 126 -0.63 16.81 -4.02
N LYS A 127 -0.99 16.99 -2.74
CA LYS A 127 -1.75 18.15 -2.26
C LYS A 127 -0.98 19.45 -2.47
N THR A 128 0.30 19.49 -2.07
CA THR A 128 1.15 20.68 -2.24
C THR A 128 1.30 21.05 -3.71
N ALA A 129 1.58 20.07 -4.58
CA ALA A 129 1.71 20.30 -6.02
C ALA A 129 0.38 20.81 -6.63
N ALA A 130 -0.76 20.26 -6.23
CA ALA A 130 -2.07 20.73 -6.70
C ALA A 130 -2.40 22.15 -6.21
N ALA A 131 -2.02 22.49 -4.98
CA ALA A 131 -2.17 23.83 -4.43
C ALA A 131 -1.30 24.86 -5.16
N GLU A 132 -0.05 24.51 -5.45
CA GLU A 132 0.85 25.33 -6.27
C GLU A 132 0.26 25.62 -7.66
N LEU A 133 -0.17 24.58 -8.37
CA LEU A 133 -0.79 24.71 -9.69
C LEU A 133 -2.08 25.53 -9.68
N SER A 134 -2.80 25.56 -8.56
CA SER A 134 -4.04 26.32 -8.41
C SER A 134 -3.86 27.69 -7.73
N GLY A 135 -2.62 28.08 -7.39
CA GLY A 135 -2.32 29.35 -6.74
C GLY A 135 -2.86 29.49 -5.31
N ARG A 136 -3.05 28.36 -4.61
CA ARG A 136 -3.67 28.28 -3.26
C ARG A 136 -2.72 27.69 -2.21
N LEU A 137 -1.44 28.01 -2.31
CA LEU A 137 -0.42 27.51 -1.36
C LEU A 137 -0.66 28.04 0.06
N ASP A 138 -1.27 29.20 0.21
CA ASP A 138 -1.66 29.82 1.47
C ASP A 138 -2.77 29.04 2.21
N GLU A 139 -3.55 28.22 1.51
CA GLU A 139 -4.54 27.32 2.11
C GLU A 139 -3.93 26.01 2.67
N ILE A 140 -2.66 25.73 2.36
CA ILE A 140 -1.99 24.50 2.78
C ILE A 140 -1.35 24.70 4.15
N ASN A 141 -1.83 23.94 5.13
CA ASN A 141 -1.27 23.90 6.48
C ASN A 141 -0.79 22.48 6.80
N GLU A 142 0.46 22.18 6.43
CA GLU A 142 1.10 20.89 6.70
C GLU A 142 1.75 20.89 8.08
N THR A 143 1.63 19.78 8.81
CA THR A 143 2.26 19.62 10.11
C THR A 143 3.70 19.12 9.95
N PRO A 144 4.58 19.28 10.96
CA PRO A 144 5.93 18.72 10.91
C PRO A 144 5.94 17.22 10.58
N GLU A 145 4.96 16.47 11.07
CA GLU A 145 4.83 15.03 10.83
C GLU A 145 4.46 14.72 9.38
N SER A 146 3.62 15.54 8.72
CA SER A 146 3.29 15.32 7.30
C SER A 146 4.45 15.70 6.38
N ILE A 147 5.19 16.76 6.72
CA ILE A 147 6.44 17.13 6.04
C ILE A 147 7.47 16.00 6.16
N GLN A 148 7.65 15.43 7.37
CA GLN A 148 8.56 14.30 7.56
C GLN A 148 8.21 13.12 6.65
N LYS A 149 6.93 12.75 6.57
CA LYS A 149 6.47 11.65 5.71
C LYS A 149 6.67 11.96 4.23
N MET A 150 6.46 13.21 3.82
CA MET A 150 6.76 13.66 2.46
C MET A 150 8.25 13.49 2.14
N LEU A 151 9.15 13.85 3.06
CA LEU A 151 10.59 13.63 2.90
C LEU A 151 10.94 12.15 2.86
N GLU A 152 10.36 11.32 3.73
CA GLU A 152 10.52 9.86 3.69
C GLU A 152 10.12 9.29 2.31
N TYR A 153 9.01 9.79 1.73
CA TYR A 153 8.59 9.41 0.38
C TYR A 153 9.56 9.87 -0.70
N LEU A 154 10.06 11.11 -0.64
CA LEU A 154 11.03 11.62 -1.61
C LEU A 154 12.35 10.85 -1.56
N ILE A 155 12.85 10.53 -0.37
CA ILE A 155 14.04 9.69 -0.18
C ILE A 155 13.80 8.31 -0.78
N HIS A 156 12.65 7.68 -0.48
CA HIS A 156 12.27 6.38 -1.06
C HIS A 156 12.31 6.41 -2.58
N VAL A 157 11.83 7.48 -3.23
CA VAL A 157 11.87 7.62 -4.70
C VAL A 157 13.30 7.82 -5.22
N LEU A 158 14.12 8.62 -4.53
CA LEU A 158 15.50 8.93 -4.95
C LEU A 158 16.45 7.74 -4.81
N GLU A 159 16.27 6.90 -3.79
CA GLU A 159 17.10 5.72 -3.56
C GLU A 159 16.78 4.57 -4.51
N ARG A 160 15.76 4.72 -5.38
CA ARG A 160 15.42 3.68 -6.36
C ARG A 160 16.48 3.64 -7.47
N PRO A 161 16.96 2.45 -7.85
CA PRO A 161 17.69 2.32 -9.10
C PRO A 161 16.80 2.84 -10.23
N ALA A 162 17.34 3.70 -11.09
CA ALA A 162 16.62 4.23 -12.24
C ALA A 162 16.03 3.05 -13.02
N ALA A 163 14.71 3.05 -13.23
CA ALA A 163 14.07 2.07 -14.08
C ALA A 163 14.76 2.11 -15.44
N GLU A 164 15.37 0.99 -15.87
CA GLU A 164 15.87 0.85 -17.23
C GLU A 164 14.71 1.19 -18.16
N LYS A 165 14.88 2.24 -18.98
CA LYS A 165 13.91 2.56 -20.01
C LYS A 165 13.71 1.29 -20.85
N PRO A 166 12.47 0.85 -21.11
CA PRO A 166 12.27 -0.22 -22.08
C PRO A 166 12.94 0.22 -23.37
N ALA A 167 13.82 -0.63 -23.90
CA ALA A 167 14.48 -0.41 -25.17
C ALA A 167 13.40 -0.05 -26.20
N GLU A 168 13.50 1.15 -26.78
CA GLU A 168 12.67 1.52 -27.91
C GLU A 168 12.97 0.51 -29.01
N GLU A 169 12.01 -0.37 -29.29
CA GLU A 169 12.07 -1.30 -30.42
C GLU A 169 12.09 -0.46 -31.71
N SER A 170 13.28 -0.38 -32.30
CA SER A 170 13.59 0.18 -33.63
C SER A 170 13.33 -0.82 -34.75
#